data_AF-A0A5E4XHZ3-F1
#
_entry.id   AF-A0A5E4XHZ3-F1
#
_cell.length_a   1.000
_cell.length_b   1.000
_cell.length_c   1.000
_cell.angle_alpha   90.00
_cell.angle_beta   90.00
_cell.angle_gamma   90.00
#
_symmetry.space_group_name_H-M   'P 1'
#
loop_
_entity.id
_entity.type
_entity.pdbx_description
1 polymer ?
#
loop_
_entity_poly.entity_id
_entity_poly.type
_entity_poly.pdbx_seq_one_letter_code
_entity_poly.pdbx_strand_id
1 'polypeptide(L)'
;MDPAFRKPPAAPGPFPIPAPAPAPAPNARGGAGAVTLRTVTLRPDPMPEMAAGDLIALRKRLGMSRVVFAHFLRTNPRTLENWEQGRAQPNTQAVLLLRMVELYPDTITRLGTL
;
A
#
# COMPACT_ATOMS: atom_id res chain seq x y z
N MET A 1 -15.33 -0.47 -34.31
CA MET A 1 -16.45 0.27 -33.69
C MET A 1 -16.28 0.14 -32.19
N ASP A 2 -16.24 1.29 -31.51
CA ASP A 2 -15.48 1.62 -30.30
C ASP A 2 -15.70 0.78 -29.03
N PRO A 3 -14.61 0.34 -28.35
CA PRO A 3 -14.65 0.16 -26.91
C PRO A 3 -14.47 1.55 -26.29
N ALA A 4 -15.57 2.11 -25.81
CA ALA A 4 -15.59 3.37 -25.09
C ALA A 4 -14.44 3.45 -24.06
N PHE A 5 -13.46 4.31 -24.35
CA PHE A 5 -12.47 4.76 -23.40
C PHE A 5 -13.21 5.54 -22.31
N ARG A 6 -13.70 4.83 -21.30
CA ARG A 6 -14.38 5.43 -20.16
C ARG A 6 -13.37 6.34 -19.47
N LYS A 7 -13.57 7.65 -19.61
CA LYS A 7 -12.80 8.68 -18.91
C LYS A 7 -12.66 8.25 -17.44
N PRO A 8 -11.44 8.20 -16.88
CA PRO A 8 -11.25 7.83 -15.48
C PRO A 8 -12.06 8.80 -14.60
N PRO A 9 -12.63 8.31 -13.47
CA PRO A 9 -13.36 9.17 -12.55
C PRO A 9 -12.44 10.31 -12.09
N ALA A 10 -12.99 11.51 -11.97
CA ALA A 10 -12.23 12.65 -11.47
C ALA A 10 -11.56 12.28 -10.14
N ALA A 11 -10.28 12.62 -9.99
CA ALA A 11 -9.57 12.41 -8.74
C ALA A 11 -10.39 13.04 -7.60
N PRO A 12 -10.52 12.36 -6.44
CA PRO A 12 -11.17 12.97 -5.29
C PRO A 12 -10.50 14.31 -5.01
N GLY A 13 -11.31 15.34 -4.79
CA GLY A 13 -10.80 16.65 -4.40
C GLY A 13 -9.92 16.53 -3.14
N PRO A 14 -9.09 17.54 -2.85
CA PRO A 14 -8.26 17.53 -1.66
C PRO A 14 -9.15 17.28 -0.43
N PHE A 15 -8.76 16.32 0.41
CA PHE A 15 -9.45 16.05 1.66
C PHE A 15 -9.61 17.37 2.45
N PRO A 16 -10.80 17.68 2.96
CA PRO A 16 -11.02 18.92 3.70
C PRO A 16 -10.04 18.99 4.86
N ILE A 17 -9.35 20.12 4.98
CA ILE A 17 -8.43 20.37 6.10
C ILE A 17 -9.29 20.40 7.38
N PRO A 18 -9.08 19.49 8.35
CA PRO A 18 -9.80 19.55 9.61
C PRO A 18 -9.43 20.84 10.35
N ALA A 19 -10.43 21.52 10.91
CA ALA A 19 -10.20 22.69 11.75
C ALA A 19 -9.23 22.34 12.90
N PRO A 20 -8.32 23.24 13.28
CA PRO A 20 -7.38 22.98 14.36
C PRO A 20 -8.13 22.70 15.66
N ALA A 21 -7.69 21.67 16.39
CA ALA A 21 -8.21 21.36 17.73
C ALA A 21 -8.02 22.57 18.66
N PRO A 22 -8.94 22.82 19.62
CA PRO A 22 -8.77 23.89 20.60
C PRO A 22 -7.47 23.67 21.39
N ALA A 23 -6.70 24.74 21.60
CA ALA A 23 -5.44 24.70 22.30
C ALA A 23 -5.59 24.10 23.72
N PRO A 24 -4.64 23.28 24.19
CA PRO A 24 -4.65 22.81 25.58
C PRO A 24 -4.45 23.98 26.56
N ALA A 25 -5.10 23.91 27.72
CA ALA A 25 -4.99 24.92 28.77
C ALA A 25 -3.53 25.11 29.24
N PRO A 26 -3.11 26.34 29.58
CA PRO A 26 -1.71 26.65 29.86
C PRO A 26 -1.29 26.12 31.23
N ASN A 27 -0.42 25.10 31.27
CA ASN A 27 0.43 24.80 32.41
C ASN A 27 1.90 25.14 32.09
N ALA A 28 2.56 25.68 33.09
CA ALA A 28 3.65 26.63 32.97
C ALA A 28 5.05 26.02 32.72
N ARG A 29 5.86 26.82 32.00
CA ARG A 29 7.34 26.94 31.97
C ARG A 29 8.17 25.86 31.26
N GLY A 30 8.73 26.25 30.10
CA GLY A 30 10.06 25.83 29.64
C GLY A 30 10.24 25.64 28.13
N GLY A 31 10.95 26.56 27.46
CA GLY A 31 11.63 26.33 26.17
C GLY A 31 10.84 26.58 24.88
N ALA A 32 11.33 27.49 24.05
CA ALA A 32 10.80 27.79 22.72
C ALA A 32 10.90 26.58 21.78
N GLY A 33 9.76 26.00 21.44
CA GLY A 33 9.65 24.86 20.52
C GLY A 33 8.43 24.02 20.78
N ALA A 34 7.24 24.63 20.91
CA ALA A 34 6.00 23.87 21.04
C ALA A 34 5.70 23.18 19.69
N VAL A 35 6.13 21.92 19.56
CA VAL A 35 5.73 21.05 18.46
C VAL A 35 4.22 20.87 18.54
N THR A 36 3.47 21.57 17.69
CA THR A 36 2.02 21.35 17.59
C THR A 36 1.79 20.00 16.92
N LEU A 37 1.45 18.98 17.71
CA LEU A 37 1.04 17.68 17.19
C LEU A 37 -0.30 17.84 16.44
N ARG A 38 -0.36 17.35 15.19
CA ARG A 38 -1.62 17.28 14.43
C ARG A 38 -2.33 15.98 14.79
N THR A 39 -3.47 16.06 15.47
CA THR A 39 -4.31 14.89 15.75
C THR A 39 -5.19 14.60 14.53
N VAL A 40 -4.96 13.47 13.86
CA VAL A 40 -5.81 12.97 12.77
C VAL A 40 -6.55 11.74 13.27
N THR A 41 -7.88 11.84 13.36
CA THR A 41 -8.72 10.67 13.65
C THR A 41 -8.83 9.83 12.39
N LEU A 42 -8.13 8.71 12.36
CA LEU A 42 -8.19 7.74 11.27
C LEU A 42 -9.33 6.75 11.54
N ARG A 43 -10.23 6.57 10.57
CA ARG A 43 -11.11 5.40 10.52
C ARG A 43 -10.33 4.30 9.80
N PRO A 44 -10.11 3.13 10.41
CA PRO A 44 -9.42 2.05 9.73
C PRO A 44 -10.34 1.49 8.66
N ASP A 45 -10.02 1.76 7.39
CA ASP A 45 -10.60 1.01 6.28
C ASP A 45 -10.19 -0.47 6.39
N PRO A 46 -11.05 -1.42 5.97
CA PRO A 46 -10.72 -2.83 6.01
C PRO A 46 -9.45 -3.08 5.19
N MET A 47 -8.49 -3.76 5.81
CA MET A 47 -7.21 -4.02 5.18
C MET A 47 -7.41 -4.87 3.93
N PRO A 48 -6.81 -4.52 2.79
CA PRO A 48 -6.83 -5.41 1.63
C PRO A 48 -6.21 -6.74 2.04
N GLU A 49 -6.89 -7.83 1.69
CA GLU A 49 -6.33 -9.18 1.78
C GLU A 49 -5.71 -9.56 0.43
N MET A 50 -4.90 -10.61 0.41
CA MET A 50 -4.39 -11.19 -0.83
C MET A 50 -4.52 -12.70 -0.80
N ALA A 51 -5.41 -13.24 -1.63
CA ALA A 51 -5.54 -14.67 -1.77
C ALA A 51 -4.34 -15.25 -2.54
N ALA A 52 -4.00 -16.51 -2.23
CA ALA A 52 -2.91 -17.23 -2.90
C ALA A 52 -3.09 -17.30 -4.44
N GLY A 53 -4.35 -17.46 -4.89
CA GLY A 53 -4.70 -17.47 -6.32
C GLY A 53 -4.41 -16.14 -7.00
N ASP A 54 -4.77 -15.02 -6.36
CA ASP A 54 -4.52 -13.67 -6.87
C ASP A 54 -3.01 -13.41 -7.01
N LEU A 55 -2.23 -13.85 -6.02
CA LEU A 55 -0.77 -13.71 -6.04
C LEU A 55 -0.13 -14.48 -7.21
N ILE A 56 -0.57 -15.72 -7.44
CA ILE A 56 -0.11 -16.51 -8.59
C ILE A 56 -0.49 -15.84 -9.91
N ALA A 57 -1.74 -15.35 -10.01
CA ALA A 57 -2.24 -14.68 -11.20
C ALA A 57 -1.45 -13.40 -11.50
N LEU A 58 -1.16 -12.59 -10.47
CA LEU A 58 -0.35 -11.38 -10.57
C LEU A 58 1.05 -11.69 -11.11
N ARG A 59 1.75 -12.65 -10.50
CA ARG A 59 3.10 -13.05 -10.95
C ARG A 59 3.10 -13.54 -12.40
N LYS A 60 2.12 -14.37 -12.77
CA LYS A 60 2.00 -14.89 -14.15
C LYS A 60 1.70 -13.77 -15.14
N ARG A 61 0.85 -12.82 -14.80
CA ARG A 61 0.53 -11.64 -15.62
C ARG A 61 1.77 -10.78 -15.90
N LEU A 62 2.69 -10.71 -14.95
CA LEU A 62 3.99 -10.02 -15.11
C LEU A 62 5.04 -10.85 -15.86
N GLY A 63 4.74 -12.10 -16.24
CA GLY A 63 5.68 -12.98 -16.96
C GLY A 63 6.88 -13.42 -16.12
N MET A 64 6.79 -13.35 -14.79
CA MET A 64 7.95 -13.59 -13.91
C MET A 64 7.97 -15.02 -13.35
N SER A 65 9.18 -15.58 -13.27
CA SER A 65 9.42 -16.77 -12.45
C SER A 65 9.23 -16.43 -10.97
N ARG A 66 8.96 -17.44 -10.14
CA ARG A 66 8.79 -17.25 -8.69
C ARG A 66 10.03 -16.61 -8.05
N VAL A 67 11.23 -17.07 -8.42
CA VAL A 67 12.49 -16.55 -7.85
C VAL A 67 12.71 -15.09 -8.24
N VAL A 68 12.45 -14.73 -9.50
CA VAL A 68 12.57 -13.35 -9.96
C VAL A 68 11.57 -12.46 -9.22
N PHE A 69 10.31 -12.86 -9.14
CA PHE A 69 9.29 -12.09 -8.44
C PHE A 69 9.61 -11.91 -6.94
N ALA A 70 10.11 -12.96 -6.29
CA ALA A 70 10.56 -12.89 -4.89
C ALA A 70 11.70 -11.88 -4.70
N HIS A 71 12.66 -11.84 -5.62
CA HIS A 71 13.75 -10.88 -5.60
C HIS A 71 13.24 -9.43 -5.69
N PHE A 72 12.33 -9.14 -6.62
CA PHE A 72 11.75 -7.79 -6.76
C PHE A 72 11.00 -7.35 -5.50
N LEU A 73 10.32 -8.28 -4.82
CA LEU A 73 9.59 -8.02 -3.58
C LEU A 73 10.48 -8.06 -2.32
N ARG A 74 11.80 -8.28 -2.48
CA ARG A 74 12.75 -8.45 -1.37
C ARG A 74 12.30 -9.51 -0.34
N THR A 75 11.75 -10.61 -0.83
CA THR A 75 11.31 -11.74 -0.01
C THR A 75 12.03 -13.02 -0.39
N ASN A 76 12.06 -14.00 0.52
CA ASN A 76 12.65 -15.31 0.24
C ASN A 76 11.75 -16.09 -0.73
N PRO A 77 12.29 -16.74 -1.78
CA PRO A 77 11.50 -17.58 -2.69
C PRO A 77 10.65 -18.65 -1.97
N ARG A 78 11.13 -19.20 -0.84
CA ARG A 78 10.39 -20.14 -0.01
C ARG A 78 9.20 -19.50 0.70
N THR A 79 9.35 -18.24 1.15
CA THR A 79 8.25 -17.47 1.72
C THR A 79 7.19 -17.18 0.68
N LEU A 80 7.60 -16.74 -0.52
CA LEU A 80 6.68 -16.52 -1.64
C LEU A 80 5.95 -17.82 -2.04
N GLU A 81 6.66 -18.96 -2.06
CA GLU A 81 6.04 -20.27 -2.30
C GLU A 81 4.97 -20.60 -1.25
N ASN A 82 5.25 -20.37 0.04
CA ASN A 82 4.28 -20.61 1.11
C ASN A 82 3.04 -19.72 0.96
N TRP A 83 3.20 -18.48 0.49
CA TRP A 83 2.08 -17.59 0.17
C TRP A 83 1.27 -18.09 -1.02
N GLU A 84 1.93 -18.48 -2.11
CA GLU A 84 1.27 -19.05 -3.29
C GLU A 84 0.55 -20.38 -3.00
N GLN A 85 1.00 -21.13 -1.99
CA GLN A 85 0.35 -22.38 -1.54
C GLN A 85 -0.72 -22.15 -0.47
N GLY A 86 -0.90 -20.91 0.01
CA GLY A 86 -1.82 -20.59 1.11
C GLY A 86 -1.40 -21.16 2.47
N ARG A 87 -0.15 -21.61 2.62
CA ARG A 87 0.40 -22.11 3.90
C ARG A 87 0.76 -20.98 4.87
N ALA A 88 0.97 -19.78 4.33
CA ALA A 88 1.18 -18.57 5.09
C ALA A 88 0.52 -17.40 4.35
N GLN A 89 0.22 -16.32 5.07
CA GLN A 89 -0.27 -15.08 4.47
C GLN A 89 0.85 -14.04 4.38
N PRO A 90 0.86 -13.19 3.34
CA PRO A 90 1.72 -12.02 3.32
C PRO A 90 1.38 -11.08 4.48
N ASN A 91 2.39 -10.39 5.00
CA ASN A 91 2.14 -9.36 6.01
C ASN A 91 1.39 -8.17 5.38
N THR A 92 0.80 -7.34 6.23
CA THR A 92 0.01 -6.17 5.82
C THR A 92 0.73 -5.27 4.80
N GLN A 93 2.02 -5.01 5.00
CA GLN A 93 2.81 -4.14 4.11
C GLN A 93 3.07 -4.82 2.75
N ALA A 94 3.34 -6.13 2.77
CA ALA A 94 3.50 -6.92 1.56
C ALA A 94 2.20 -6.96 0.76
N VAL A 95 1.04 -7.12 1.41
CA VAL A 95 -0.25 -7.07 0.73
C VAL A 95 -0.46 -5.71 0.06
N LEU A 96 -0.14 -4.61 0.75
CA LEU A 96 -0.23 -3.27 0.18
C LEU A 96 0.65 -3.13 -1.07
N LEU A 97 1.92 -3.55 -1.00
CA LEU A 97 2.84 -3.51 -2.14
C LEU A 97 2.34 -4.36 -3.31
N LEU A 98 1.84 -5.56 -3.03
CA LEU A 98 1.31 -6.46 -4.06
C LEU A 98 0.06 -5.87 -4.73
N ARG A 99 -0.83 -5.22 -3.97
CA ARG A 99 -1.99 -4.49 -4.53
C ARG A 99 -1.56 -3.25 -5.33
N MET A 100 -0.50 -2.56 -4.90
CA MET A 100 0.08 -1.47 -5.71
C MET A 100 0.63 -1.98 -7.04
N VAL A 101 1.35 -3.11 -7.04
CA VAL A 101 1.83 -3.74 -8.28
C VAL A 101 0.67 -4.22 -9.17
N GLU A 102 -0.43 -4.67 -8.56
CA GLU A 102 -1.61 -5.08 -9.31
C GLU A 102 -2.25 -3.92 -10.09
N LEU A 103 -2.41 -2.76 -9.42
CA LEU A 103 -2.97 -1.53 -9.99
C LEU A 103 -2.00 -0.80 -10.92
N TYR A 104 -0.70 -0.80 -10.59
CA TYR A 104 0.35 -0.07 -11.28
C TYR A 104 1.53 -1.01 -11.57
N PRO A 105 1.50 -1.78 -12.69
CA PRO A 105 2.50 -2.80 -12.98
C PRO A 105 3.94 -2.28 -13.06
N ASP A 106 4.17 -1.00 -13.39
CA ASP A 106 5.49 -0.37 -13.40
C ASP A 106 6.13 -0.32 -11.99
N THR A 107 5.32 -0.43 -10.93
CA THR A 107 5.78 -0.52 -9.55
C THR A 107 6.76 -1.68 -9.35
N ILE A 108 6.57 -2.82 -10.04
CA ILE A 108 7.50 -3.94 -9.87
C ILE A 108 8.90 -3.55 -10.32
N THR A 109 9.03 -2.83 -11.44
CA THR A 109 10.32 -2.36 -11.94
C THR A 109 10.95 -1.35 -10.98
N ARG A 110 10.14 -0.43 -10.43
CA ARG A 110 10.60 0.55 -9.42
C ARG A 110 11.16 -0.14 -8.18
N LEU A 111 10.48 -1.18 -7.68
CA LEU A 111 10.96 -1.95 -6.52
C LEU A 111 12.32 -2.60 -6.77
N GLY A 112 12.60 -3.02 -8.01
CA GLY A 112 13.90 -3.60 -8.38
C GLY A 112 15.05 -2.57 -8.46
N THR A 113 14.75 -1.27 -8.43
CA THR A 113 15.77 -0.21 -8.40
C THR A 113 16.14 0.27 -7.00
N LEU A 114 15.35 -0.13 -6.00
CA LEU A 114 15.65 0.12 -4.59
C LEU A 114 16.71 -0.86 -4.11
#